data_AF-A0A956EM91-F1
#
_entry.id   AF-A0A956EM91-F1
#
_cell.length_a   1.000
_cell.length_b   1.000
_cell.length_c   1.000
_cell.angle_alpha   90.00
_cell.angle_beta   90.00
_cell.angle_gamma   90.00
#
_symmetry.space_group_name_H-M   'P 1'
#
loop_
_entity.id
_entity.type
_entity.pdbx_description
1 polymer ?
#
loop_
_entity_poly.entity_id
_entity_poly.type
_entity_poly.pdbx_seq_one_letter_code
_entity_poly.pdbx_strand_id
1 'polypeptide(L)'
;VAPYETEDLGRFEVTSNEADKYAFKVPSLRNVAKTAPYLHDGSVASLDEMVRIMGTHQLGRELTDQQVTDIREFLGALSGTPDSDYIAAPPMPESGPDTPKPDAS
;
A
#
# COMPACT_ATOMS: atom_id res chain seq x y z
N VAL A 1 -17.79 5.94 13.97
CA VAL A 1 -16.94 5.59 12.81
C VAL A 1 -17.67 4.51 12.05
N ALA A 2 -17.92 4.67 10.75
CA ALA A 2 -18.49 3.59 9.96
C ALA A 2 -17.44 2.46 9.85
N PRO A 3 -17.79 1.20 10.14
CA PRO A 3 -16.85 0.09 10.02
C PRO A 3 -16.43 -0.09 8.55
N TYR A 4 -15.13 -0.33 8.33
CA TYR A 4 -14.61 -0.74 7.02
C TYR A 4 -14.89 -2.24 6.85
N GLU A 5 -15.69 -2.59 5.85
CA GLU A 5 -16.10 -3.97 5.58
C GLU A 5 -14.91 -4.73 4.96
N THR A 6 -14.37 -5.73 5.66
CA THR A 6 -13.27 -6.57 5.17
C THR A 6 -13.26 -7.93 5.88
N GLU A 7 -12.83 -8.96 5.16
CA GLU A 7 -12.60 -10.30 5.74
C GLU A 7 -11.20 -10.42 6.38
N ASP A 8 -10.28 -9.49 6.07
CA ASP A 8 -8.93 -9.45 6.64
C ASP A 8 -8.96 -8.96 8.09
N LEU A 9 -8.59 -9.84 9.02
CA LEU A 9 -8.62 -9.54 10.46
C LEU A 9 -7.37 -8.78 10.93
N GLY A 10 -6.39 -8.55 10.06
CA GLY A 10 -5.18 -7.79 10.31
C GLY A 10 -4.30 -8.42 11.38
N ARG A 11 -3.85 -7.61 12.35
CA ARG A 11 -2.92 -8.03 13.41
C ARG A 11 -3.44 -9.20 14.26
N PHE A 12 -4.75 -9.42 14.31
CA PHE A 12 -5.33 -10.59 14.97
C PHE A 12 -4.79 -11.90 14.41
N GLU A 13 -4.58 -12.03 13.10
CA GLU A 13 -4.11 -13.28 12.49
C GLU A 13 -2.72 -13.71 13.01
N VAL A 14 -1.93 -12.74 13.47
CA VAL A 14 -0.60 -12.98 14.06
C VAL A 14 -0.66 -13.18 15.57
N THR A 15 -1.51 -12.41 16.27
CA THR A 15 -1.50 -12.33 17.74
C THR A 15 -2.55 -13.20 18.42
N SER A 16 -3.62 -13.55 17.70
CA SER A 16 -4.85 -14.18 18.21
C SER A 16 -5.55 -13.42 19.35
N ASN A 17 -5.21 -12.15 19.60
CA ASN A 17 -5.87 -11.31 20.60
C ASN A 17 -7.03 -10.56 19.98
N GLU A 18 -8.27 -10.76 20.46
CA GLU A 18 -9.46 -10.13 19.88
C GLU A 18 -9.40 -8.60 19.82
N ALA A 19 -8.67 -7.95 20.73
CA ALA A 19 -8.48 -6.51 20.73
C ALA A 19 -7.66 -5.99 19.53
N ASP A 20 -6.92 -6.87 18.85
CA ASP A 20 -6.11 -6.55 17.67
C ASP A 20 -6.87 -6.79 16.34
N LYS A 21 -8.16 -7.16 16.37
CA LYS A 21 -8.97 -7.33 15.15
C LYS A 21 -9.07 -6.01 14.39
N TYR A 22 -8.84 -6.08 13.08
CA TYR A 22 -8.84 -4.94 12.14
C TYR A 22 -7.78 -3.87 12.42
N ALA A 23 -6.82 -4.15 13.31
CA ALA A 23 -5.65 -3.31 13.47
C ALA A 23 -4.63 -3.65 12.39
N PHE A 24 -4.21 -2.65 11.64
CA PHE A 24 -3.18 -2.78 10.61
C PHE A 24 -1.95 -1.94 10.96
N LYS A 25 -0.78 -2.40 10.51
CA LYS A 25 0.43 -1.60 10.60
C LYS A 25 0.26 -0.35 9.73
N VAL A 26 0.54 0.82 10.30
CA VAL A 26 0.57 2.08 9.53
C VAL A 26 1.69 1.99 8.49
N PRO A 27 1.38 2.07 7.18
CA PRO A 27 2.39 1.98 6.13
C PRO A 27 3.23 3.26 6.04
N SER A 28 4.42 3.15 5.44
CA SER A 28 5.17 4.34 5.04
C SER A 28 4.44 5.04 3.88
N LEU A 29 4.48 6.36 3.84
CA LEU A 29 3.92 7.16 2.75
C LEU A 29 4.97 7.58 1.70
N ARG A 30 6.21 7.10 1.80
CA ARG A 30 7.23 7.34 0.76
C ARG A 30 6.81 6.65 -0.53
N ASN A 31 6.90 7.37 -1.65
CA ASN A 31 6.45 6.92 -2.97
C ASN A 31 4.95 6.58 -3.07
N VAL A 32 4.10 6.97 -2.11
CA VAL A 32 2.68 6.58 -2.10
C VAL A 32 1.96 6.98 -3.38
N ALA A 33 2.32 8.12 -3.99
CA ALA A 33 1.74 8.56 -5.26
C ALA A 33 2.05 7.65 -6.46
N LYS A 34 2.95 6.67 -6.31
CA LYS A 34 3.37 5.70 -7.35
C LYS A 34 2.96 4.25 -7.03
N THR A 35 2.24 4.01 -5.95
CA THR A 35 1.94 2.66 -5.45
C THR A 35 0.44 2.39 -5.31
N ALA A 36 -0.37 3.01 -6.17
CA ALA A 36 -1.77 2.63 -6.29
C ALA A 36 -1.90 1.17 -6.79
N PRO A 37 -2.99 0.46 -6.45
CA PRO A 37 -4.10 0.90 -5.58
C PRO A 37 -3.75 0.85 -4.07
N TYR A 38 -4.59 1.46 -3.25
CA TYR A 38 -4.39 1.70 -1.82
C TYR A 38 -5.25 0.78 -0.94
N LEU A 39 -4.99 0.82 0.38
CA LEU A 39 -5.45 -0.13 1.40
C LEU A 39 -4.78 -1.51 1.29
N HIS A 40 -5.00 -2.37 2.28
CA HIS A 40 -4.38 -3.71 2.34
C HIS A 40 -4.91 -4.66 1.27
N ASP A 41 -6.12 -4.41 0.77
CA ASP A 41 -6.79 -5.18 -0.26
C ASP A 41 -6.71 -4.55 -1.66
N GLY A 42 -6.12 -3.35 -1.79
CA GLY A 42 -6.02 -2.64 -3.06
C GLY A 42 -7.38 -2.17 -3.61
N SER A 43 -8.39 -2.00 -2.76
CA SER A 43 -9.76 -1.62 -3.18
C SER A 43 -9.89 -0.17 -3.65
N VAL A 44 -8.98 0.73 -3.24
CA VAL A 44 -9.07 2.17 -3.53
C VAL A 44 -8.08 2.55 -4.63
N ALA A 45 -8.55 3.02 -5.78
CA ALA A 45 -7.68 3.33 -6.91
C ALA A 45 -7.04 4.73 -6.84
N SER A 46 -7.71 5.70 -6.20
CA SER A 46 -7.34 7.12 -6.24
C SER A 46 -6.70 7.60 -4.95
N LEU A 47 -5.63 8.40 -5.06
CA LEU A 47 -4.99 9.00 -3.89
C LEU A 47 -5.90 10.04 -3.22
N ASP A 48 -6.71 10.75 -4.01
CA ASP A 48 -7.66 11.75 -3.48
C ASP A 48 -8.76 11.08 -2.68
N GLU A 49 -9.27 9.95 -3.17
CA GLU A 49 -10.24 9.12 -2.46
C GLU A 49 -9.65 8.57 -1.16
N MET A 50 -8.42 8.04 -1.24
CA MET A 50 -7.69 7.52 -0.09
C MET A 50 -7.50 8.57 1.01
N VAL A 51 -7.14 9.81 0.65
CA VAL A 51 -6.99 10.93 1.60
C VAL A 51 -8.32 11.26 2.28
N ARG A 52 -9.44 11.28 1.54
CA ARG A 52 -10.77 11.51 2.10
C ARG A 52 -11.18 10.40 3.06
N ILE A 53 -11.01 9.13 2.65
CA ILE A 53 -11.28 7.95 3.49
C ILE A 53 -10.52 8.06 4.80
N MET A 54 -9.22 8.41 4.78
CA MET A 54 -8.43 8.57 6.01
C MET A 54 -8.91 9.74 6.87
N GLY A 55 -9.30 10.87 6.27
CA GLY A 55 -9.90 12.00 6.98
C GLY A 55 -11.15 11.58 7.77
N THR A 56 -12.07 10.87 7.11
CA THR A 56 -13.33 10.45 7.72
C THR A 56 -13.14 9.29 8.71
N HIS A 57 -12.44 8.22 8.34
CA HIS A 57 -12.32 7.03 9.18
C HIS A 57 -11.41 7.23 10.39
N GLN A 58 -10.26 7.89 10.21
CA GLN A 58 -9.25 7.97 11.28
C GLN A 58 -9.42 9.22 12.14
N LEU A 59 -9.97 10.31 11.58
CA LEU A 59 -10.08 11.60 12.27
C LEU A 59 -11.54 12.06 12.46
N GLY A 60 -12.52 11.42 11.82
CA GLY A 60 -13.92 11.87 11.85
C GLY A 60 -14.13 13.21 11.17
N ARG A 61 -13.32 13.54 10.16
CA ARG A 61 -13.33 14.85 9.48
C ARG A 61 -13.58 14.71 8.00
N GLU A 62 -14.57 15.44 7.51
CA GLU A 62 -14.74 15.70 6.09
C GLU A 62 -13.72 16.77 5.65
N LEU A 63 -12.83 16.40 4.72
CA LEU A 63 -11.83 17.31 4.16
C LEU A 63 -12.40 18.05 2.95
N THR A 64 -12.08 19.34 2.83
CA THR A 64 -12.44 20.10 1.63
C THR A 64 -11.60 19.67 0.43
N ASP A 65 -12.08 19.94 -0.79
CA ASP A 65 -11.34 19.59 -2.01
C ASP A 65 -9.95 20.24 -2.07
N GLN A 66 -9.82 21.47 -1.56
CA GLN A 66 -8.54 22.15 -1.47
C GLN A 66 -7.60 21.43 -0.50
N GLN A 67 -8.09 21.02 0.68
CA GLN A 67 -7.27 20.28 1.65
C GLN A 67 -6.81 18.93 1.10
N VAL A 68 -7.70 18.21 0.40
CA VAL A 68 -7.35 16.94 -0.26
C VAL A 68 -6.28 17.18 -1.32
N THR A 69 -6.44 18.22 -2.13
CA THR A 69 -5.45 18.61 -3.15
C THR A 69 -4.10 18.93 -2.52
N ASP A 70 -4.06 19.76 -1.48
CA ASP A 70 -2.83 20.17 -0.82
C ASP A 70 -2.09 18.96 -0.20
N ILE A 71 -2.83 18.05 0.43
CA ILE A 71 -2.29 16.81 0.98
C ILE A 71 -1.77 15.91 -0.15
N ARG A 72 -2.53 15.73 -1.24
CA ARG A 72 -2.08 14.95 -2.41
C ARG A 72 -0.78 15.50 -2.96
N GLU A 73 -0.65 16.81 -3.15
CA GLU A 73 0.57 17.45 -3.65
C GLU A 73 1.76 17.19 -2.72
N PHE A 74 1.56 17.33 -1.40
CA PHE A 74 2.58 16.99 -0.43
C PHE A 74 3.00 15.51 -0.50
N LEU A 75 2.04 14.59 -0.60
CA LEU A 75 2.31 13.16 -0.75
C LEU A 75 3.04 12.85 -2.07
N GLY A 76 2.75 13.60 -3.13
CA GLY A 76 3.49 13.55 -4.40
C GLY A 76 4.97 13.88 -4.21
N ALA A 77 5.27 14.91 -3.42
CA ALA A 77 6.64 15.31 -3.09
C ALA A 77 7.43 14.25 -2.28
N LEU A 78 6.77 13.24 -1.71
CA LEU A 78 7.42 12.11 -1.04
C LEU A 78 7.93 11.03 -2.02
N SER A 79 7.78 11.25 -3.33
CA SER A 79 8.20 10.31 -4.37
C SER A 79 9.65 10.57 -4.81
N GLY A 80 10.48 9.55 -4.67
CA GLY A 80 11.83 9.53 -5.21
C GLY A 80 11.91 8.83 -6.57
N THR A 81 13.11 8.85 -7.14
CA THR A 81 13.52 8.00 -8.26
C THR A 81 14.66 7.13 -7.76
N PRO A 82 14.56 5.78 -7.88
CA PRO A 82 15.66 4.91 -7.50
C PRO A 82 16.86 5.13 -8.43
N ASP A 83 18.06 4.90 -7.91
CA ASP A 83 19.29 4.93 -8.70
C ASP A 83 19.23 3.87 -9.81
N SER A 84 19.56 4.25 -11.05
CA SER A 84 19.53 3.36 -12.21
C SER A 84 20.48 2.18 -12.08
N ASP A 85 21.64 2.39 -11.47
CA ASP A 85 22.65 1.35 -11.28
C ASP A 85 22.18 0.35 -10.22
N TYR A 86 21.43 0.82 -9.22
CA TYR A 86 20.84 -0.03 -8.20
C TYR A 86 19.74 -0.96 -8.75
N ILE A 87 18.99 -0.51 -9.77
CA ILE A 87 17.91 -1.30 -10.38
C ILE A 87 18.33 -2.03 -11.66
N ALA A 88 19.60 -1.95 -12.05
CA ALA A 88 20.11 -2.64 -13.22
C ALA A 88 19.94 -4.16 -13.04
N ALA A 89 19.35 -4.83 -14.05
CA ALA A 89 19.16 -6.27 -14.02
C ALA A 89 20.52 -6.97 -13.93
N PRO A 90 20.74 -7.86 -12.93
CA PRO A 90 21.99 -8.58 -12.84
C PRO A 90 22.08 -9.61 -13.98
N PRO A 91 23.31 -9.99 -14.37
CA PRO A 91 23.48 -11.10 -15.30
C PRO A 91 22.93 -12.38 -14.68
N MET A 92 21.98 -13.01 -15.36
CA MET A 92 21.42 -14.29 -14.97
C MET A 92 22.31 -15.42 -15.49
N PRO A 93 22.62 -16.46 -14.68
CA PRO A 93 23.36 -17.62 -15.16
C PRO A 93 22.51 -18.43 -16.15
N GLU A 94 23.17 -19.10 -17.11
CA GLU A 94 22.49 -20.06 -17.98
C GLU A 94 22.00 -21.27 -17.17
N SER A 95 20.83 -21.81 -17.56
CA SER A 95 20.34 -23.06 -17.00
C SER A 95 21.25 -24.21 -17.41
N GLY A 96 21.70 -25.01 -16.43
CA GLY A 96 22.53 -26.17 -16.64
C GLY A 96 21.73 -27.46 -16.87
N PRO A 97 22.40 -28.60 -17.06
CA PRO A 97 21.75 -29.90 -17.28
C PRO A 97 20.79 -30.32 -16.16
N ASP A 98 21.09 -29.91 -14.92
CA ASP A 98 20.32 -30.25 -13.72
C ASP A 98 19.35 -29.13 -13.27
N THR A 99 19.26 -28.03 -14.02
CA THR A 99 18.29 -26.97 -13.69
C THR A 99 16.87 -27.51 -13.92
N PRO A 100 16.00 -27.55 -12.88
CA PRO A 100 14.64 -28.02 -13.05
C PRO A 100 13.91 -27.22 -14.13
N LYS A 101 13.20 -27.92 -15.01
CA LYS A 101 12.38 -27.27 -16.04
C LYS A 101 11.17 -26.59 -15.38
N PRO A 102 10.65 -25.50 -15.94
CA PRO A 102 9.40 -24.92 -15.48
C PRO A 102 8.30 -25.98 -15.43
N ASP A 103 7.63 -26.07 -14.28
CA ASP A 103 6.42 -26.87 -14.15
C ASP A 103 5.25 -26.05 -14.71
N ALA A 104 4.44 -26.67 -15.56
CA ALA A 104 3.31 -26.03 -16.23
C ALA A 104 1.97 -26.30 -15.52
N SER A 105 2.00 -26.94 -14.35
CA SER A 105 0.82 -27.30 -13.56
C SER A 105 0.28 -26.18 -12.67
#